data_AF-M5UVL5-F1
#
_entry.id   AF-M5UVL5-F1
#
_cell.length_a   1.000
_cell.length_b   1.000
_cell.length_c   1.000
_cell.angle_alpha   90.00
_cell.angle_beta   90.00
_cell.angle_gamma   90.00
#
_symmetry.space_group_name_H-M   'P 1'
#
loop_
_entity.id
_entity.type
_entity.pdbx_description
1 polymer ?
#
loop_
_entity_poly.entity_id
_entity_poly.type
_entity_poly.pdbx_seq_one_letter_code
_entity_poly.pdbx_strand_id
1 'polypeptide(L)' 'MDHKIECPHCKKQFDSPESEAVRMAKTEDLWMNHCEDMFKKGWRPGKFENLPDFLKTARIGLYYEKLEKRIKARKEAT' A
#
# COMPACT_ATOMS: atom_id res chain seq x y z
N MET A 1 12.74 14.32 -16.58
CA MET A 1 12.57 15.79 -16.43
C MET A 1 12.44 16.07 -14.95
N ASP A 2 13.56 16.40 -14.32
CA ASP A 2 13.71 16.58 -12.89
C ASP A 2 13.33 18.03 -12.53
N HIS A 3 12.09 18.25 -12.08
CA HIS A 3 11.56 19.59 -11.81
C HIS A 3 12.00 20.10 -10.42
N LYS A 4 13.22 20.60 -10.27
CA LYS A 4 13.68 21.15 -8.98
C LYS A 4 12.82 22.35 -8.58
N ILE A 5 12.11 22.22 -7.45
CA ILE A 5 11.31 23.29 -6.85
C ILE A 5 12.17 23.97 -5.77
N GLU A 6 12.39 25.27 -5.92
CA GLU A 6 13.15 26.07 -4.96
C GLU A 6 12.20 26.96 -4.15
N CYS A 7 12.38 27.01 -2.82
CA CYS A 7 11.65 27.95 -1.99
C CYS A 7 12.18 29.38 -2.20
N PRO A 8 11.34 30.35 -2.62
CA PRO A 8 11.79 31.71 -2.93
C PRO A 8 12.31 32.49 -1.70
N HIS A 9 12.03 32.01 -0.48
CA HIS A 9 12.42 32.69 0.75
C HIS A 9 13.74 32.18 1.35
N CYS A 10 14.00 30.88 1.27
CA CYS A 10 15.18 30.25 1.90
C CYS A 10 16.14 29.57 0.91
N LYS A 11 15.90 29.66 -0.40
CA LYS A 11 16.70 29.06 -1.49
C LYS A 11 17.04 27.58 -1.29
N LYS A 12 16.26 26.90 -0.45
CA LYS A 12 16.44 25.49 -0.16
C LYS A 12 15.90 24.73 -1.37
N GLN A 13 16.79 24.01 -2.06
CA GLN A 13 16.41 23.11 -3.13
C GLN A 13 15.73 21.90 -2.49
N PHE A 14 14.50 21.62 -2.89
CA PHE A 14 13.88 20.34 -2.60
C PHE A 14 14.09 19.46 -3.83
N ASP A 15 14.69 18.29 -3.62
CA ASP A 15 14.77 17.29 -4.67
C ASP A 15 13.35 16.94 -5.12
N SER A 16 13.18 17.03 -6.43
CA SER A 16 11.94 16.82 -7.17
C SER A 16 11.43 15.39 -7.04
N PRO A 17 10.26 15.09 -7.64
CA PRO A 17 9.17 14.36 -7.01
C PRO A 17 9.63 12.96 -6.59
N GLU A 18 9.17 12.45 -5.44
CA GLU A 18 9.41 11.05 -5.07
C GLU A 18 9.24 10.15 -6.29
N SER A 19 10.31 9.40 -6.63
CA SER A 19 10.32 8.51 -7.80
C SER A 19 9.05 7.68 -7.79
N GLU A 20 8.43 7.47 -8.96
CA GLU A 20 7.14 6.78 -9.05
C GLU A 20 7.14 5.43 -8.32
N ALA A 21 8.27 4.70 -8.36
CA ALA A 21 8.50 3.49 -7.58
C ALA A 21 8.37 3.68 -6.05
N VAL A 22 8.89 4.78 -5.50
CA VAL A 22 8.79 5.12 -4.06
C VAL A 22 7.35 5.47 -3.71
N ARG A 23 6.66 6.22 -4.57
CA ARG A 23 5.24 6.56 -4.39
C ARG A 23 4.36 5.31 -4.42
N MET A 24 4.60 4.40 -5.35
CA MET A 24 3.91 3.11 -5.43
C MET A 24 4.18 2.27 -4.18
N ALA A 25 5.43 2.13 -3.77
CA ALA A 25 5.80 1.38 -2.56
C ALA A 25 5.09 1.90 -1.30
N LYS A 26 5.04 3.23 -1.10
CA LYS A 26 4.29 3.85 0.00
C LYS A 26 2.79 3.57 -0.08
N THR A 27 2.21 3.61 -1.29
CA THR A 27 0.78 3.35 -1.51
C THR A 27 0.44 1.91 -1.17
N GLU A 28 1.28 0.95 -1.57
CA GLU A 28 1.14 -0.46 -1.21
C GLU A 28 1.23 -0.67 0.30
N ASP A 29 2.22 -0.05 0.96
CA ASP A 29 2.40 -0.13 2.41
C ASP A 29 1.19 0.42 3.18
N LEU A 30 0.65 1.58 2.76
CA LEU A 30 -0.57 2.15 3.34
C LEU A 30 -1.76 1.20 3.18
N TRP A 31 -1.91 0.57 2.02
CA TRP A 31 -2.98 -0.39 1.78
C TRP A 31 -2.87 -1.65 2.64
N MET A 32 -1.67 -2.22 2.76
CA MET A 32 -1.43 -3.38 3.62
C MET A 32 -1.71 -3.05 5.10
N ASN A 33 -1.26 -1.88 5.57
CA ASN A 33 -1.54 -1.42 6.93
C ASN A 33 -3.04 -1.25 7.20
N HIS A 34 -3.77 -0.70 6.23
CA HIS A 34 -5.23 -0.58 6.30
C HIS A 34 -5.91 -1.96 6.38
N CYS A 35 -5.45 -2.92 5.58
CA CYS A 35 -5.94 -4.30 5.63
C CYS A 35 -5.69 -4.97 6.99
N GLU A 36 -4.51 -4.78 7.58
CA GLU A 36 -4.19 -5.31 8.92
C GLU A 36 -5.07 -4.69 10.01
N ASP A 37 -5.33 -3.38 9.96
CA ASP A 37 -6.21 -2.71 10.92
C ASP A 37 -7.64 -3.24 10.84
N MET A 38 -8.18 -3.41 9.62
CA MET A 38 -9.46 -4.08 9.41
C MET A 38 -9.47 -5.49 9.99
N PHE A 39 -8.41 -6.27 9.72
CA PHE A 39 -8.32 -7.64 10.20
C PHE A 39 -8.26 -7.75 11.73
N LYS A 40 -7.59 -6.81 12.40
CA LYS A 40 -7.58 -6.68 13.87
C LYS A 40 -8.98 -6.38 14.41
N LYS A 41 -9.75 -5.55 13.71
CA LYS A 41 -11.15 -5.24 14.04
C LYS A 41 -12.13 -6.36 13.69
N GLY A 42 -11.65 -7.47 13.10
CA GLY A 42 -12.50 -8.59 12.66
C GLY A 42 -13.14 -8.40 11.28
N TRP A 43 -12.78 -7.32 10.57
CA TRP A 43 -13.25 -7.03 9.23
C TRP A 43 -12.33 -7.67 8.18
N ARG A 44 -12.90 -8.05 7.04
CA ARG A 44 -12.16 -8.62 5.91
C ARG A 44 -12.09 -7.59 4.78
N PRO A 45 -10.90 -7.21 4.29
CA PRO A 45 -10.80 -6.35 3.11
C PRO A 45 -11.45 -7.01 1.88
N GLY A 46 -11.92 -6.19 0.93
CA GLY A 46 -12.51 -6.68 -0.32
C GLY A 46 -11.54 -7.53 -1.13
N LYS A 47 -12.05 -8.38 -2.03
CA LYS A 47 -11.22 -9.26 -2.89
C LYS A 47 -10.22 -8.47 -3.72
N PHE A 48 -9.04 -9.06 -3.96
CA PHE A 48 -7.98 -8.48 -4.80
C PHE A 48 -8.49 -8.07 -6.20
N GLU A 49 -9.35 -8.87 -6.81
CA GLU A 49 -9.95 -8.60 -8.13
C GLU A 49 -10.76 -7.29 -8.18
N ASN A 50 -11.38 -6.92 -7.05
CA ASN A 50 -12.18 -5.70 -6.91
C ASN A 50 -11.32 -4.47 -6.54
N LEU A 51 -10.02 -4.62 -6.38
CA LEU A 51 -9.15 -3.48 -6.10
C LEU A 51 -8.98 -2.62 -7.35
N PRO A 52 -8.75 -1.31 -7.17
CA PRO A 52 -8.31 -0.44 -8.26
C PRO A 52 -7.02 -0.96 -8.91
N ASP A 53 -6.85 -0.76 -10.21
CA ASP A 53 -5.66 -1.21 -10.95
C ASP A 53 -4.33 -0.73 -10.37
N PHE A 54 -4.28 0.48 -9.79
CA PHE A 54 -3.07 1.00 -9.16
C PHE A 54 -2.64 0.23 -7.90
N LEU A 55 -3.55 -0.56 -7.29
CA LEU A 55 -3.28 -1.46 -6.16
C LEU A 55 -3.10 -2.92 -6.59
N LYS A 56 -3.41 -3.26 -7.84
CA LYS A 56 -3.24 -4.61 -8.40
C LYS A 56 -1.77 -4.89 -8.75
N THR A 57 -0.88 -4.58 -7.83
CA THR A 57 0.55 -4.86 -7.98
C THR A 57 0.85 -6.29 -7.53
N ALA A 58 1.97 -6.83 -8.03
CA ALA A 58 2.44 -8.16 -7.61
C ALA A 58 2.65 -8.26 -6.08
N ARG A 59 3.08 -7.17 -5.43
CA ARG A 59 3.31 -7.11 -3.98
C ARG A 59 2.01 -7.25 -3.19
N ILE A 60 0.95 -6.53 -3.59
CA ILE A 60 -0.36 -6.65 -2.95
C ILE A 60 -1.00 -8.01 -3.22
N GLY A 61 -0.83 -8.58 -4.43
CA GLY A 61 -1.28 -9.94 -4.74
C GLY A 61 -0.71 -10.97 -3.76
N LEU A 62 0.61 -10.95 -3.54
CA LEU A 62 1.28 -11.82 -2.56
C LEU A 62 0.80 -11.59 -1.12
N TYR A 63 0.49 -10.34 -0.76
CA TYR A 63 -0.07 -10.02 0.56
C TYR A 63 -1.46 -10.66 0.73
N TYR A 64 -2.32 -10.57 -0.29
CA TYR A 64 -3.65 -11.17 -0.27
C TYR A 64 -3.62 -12.69 -0.13
N GLU A 65 -2.73 -13.38 -0.85
CA GLU A 65 -2.56 -14.84 -0.70
C GLU A 65 -2.20 -15.22 0.74
N LYS A 66 -1.31 -14.46 1.38
CA LYS A 66 -0.94 -14.66 2.79
C LYS A 66 -2.11 -14.34 3.73
N LEU A 67 -2.87 -13.30 3.43
CA LEU A 67 -4.04 -12.90 4.21
C LEU A 67 -5.13 -13.98 4.17
N GLU A 68 -5.39 -14.58 3.02
CA GLU A 68 -6.36 -15.68 2.90
C GLU A 68 -5.94 -16.91 3.70
N LYS A 69 -4.65 -17.28 3.67
CA LYS A 69 -4.11 -18.35 4.52
C LYS A 69 -4.32 -18.07 6.01
N ARG A 70 -4.10 -16.83 6.45
CA ARG A 70 -4.35 -16.39 7.84
C ARG A 70 -5.82 -16.43 8.22
N ILE A 71 -6.71 -16.01 7.32
CA ILE A 71 -8.17 -16.06 7.53
C ILE A 71 -8.62 -17.52 7.68
N LYS A 72 -8.14 -18.43 6.81
CA LYS A 72 -8.44 -19.85 6.90
C LYS A 72 -7.98 -20.44 8.23
N ALA A 73 -6.73 -20.18 8.63
CA ALA A 73 -6.19 -20.65 9.91
C ALA A 73 -6.99 -20.15 11.12
N ARG A 74 -7.45 -18.89 11.13
CA ARG A 74 -8.34 -18.38 12.20
C ARG A 74 -9.69 -19.08 12.25
N LYS A 75 -10.26 -19.44 11.09
CA LYS A 75 -11.53 -20.17 11.02
C LYS A 75 -11.40 -21.61 11.51
N GLU A 76 -10.27 -22.25 11.27
CA GLU A 76 -10.01 -23.63 11.73
C GLU A 76 -9.67 -23.68 13.24
N ALA A 77 -9.23 -22.57 13.82
CA ALA A 77 -8.89 -22.45 15.24
C ALA A 77 -10.06 -22.00 16.15
N THR A 78 -11.24 -21.69 15.58
CA THR A 78 -12.48 -21.34 16.31
C THR A 78 -13.47 -22.47 16.19
#